data_AF-A0A9R1CVX1-F1
#
_entry.id   AF-A0A9R1CVX1-F1
#
_cell.length_a   1.000
_cell.length_b   1.000
_cell.length_c   1.000
_cell.angle_alpha   90.00
_cell.angle_beta   90.00
_cell.angle_gamma   90.00
#
_symmetry.space_group_name_H-M   'P 1'
#
loop_
_entity.id
_entity.type
_entity.pdbx_description
1 polymer ?
#
loop_
_entity_poly.entity_id
_entity_poly.type
_entity_poly.pdbx_seq_one_letter_code
_entity_poly.pdbx_strand_id
1 'polypeptide(L)'
;MEIAHISQEYIQAVKDIKSAILKSRYAAAKQANKELLKLYYSVGGYVSAHSRDGYWGSNAIESIAKGLQQELPGLRGFSARNIKNMRMFYEQWSP
;
A
#
# COMPACT_ATOMS: atom_id res chain seq x y z
N MET A 1 11.79 48.42 5.47
CA MET A 1 11.99 46.97 5.24
C MET A 1 11.24 46.63 3.97
N GLU A 2 11.90 46.75 2.81
CA GLU A 2 11.27 46.45 1.52
C GLU A 2 11.02 44.95 1.43
N ILE A 3 9.75 44.59 1.26
CA ILE A 3 9.38 43.26 0.78
C ILE A 3 9.93 43.20 -0.65
N ALA A 4 10.95 42.37 -0.87
CA ALA A 4 11.52 42.15 -2.19
C ALA A 4 10.37 41.87 -3.17
N HIS A 5 10.23 42.73 -4.19
CA HIS A 5 9.22 42.58 -5.22
C HIS A 5 9.57 41.32 -6.03
N ILE A 6 9.04 40.17 -5.63
CA ILE A 6 9.19 38.92 -6.38
C ILE A 6 8.64 39.21 -7.78
N SER A 7 9.47 39.03 -8.80
CA SER A 7 9.05 39.26 -10.18
C SER A 7 7.88 38.33 -10.51
N GLN A 8 6.99 38.79 -11.38
CA GLN A 8 5.86 37.96 -11.82
C GLN A 8 6.34 36.64 -12.44
N GLU A 9 7.52 36.66 -13.05
CA GLU A 9 8.23 35.49 -13.57
C GLU A 9 8.57 34.49 -12.46
N TYR A 10 9.07 34.94 -11.31
CA TYR A 10 9.37 34.08 -10.17
C TYR A 10 8.10 33.51 -9.52
N ILE A 11 7.01 34.30 -9.44
CA ILE A 11 5.71 33.78 -8.97
C ILE A 11 5.21 32.65 -9.89
N GLN A 12 5.36 32.84 -11.21
CA GLN A 12 4.98 31.82 -12.18
C GLN A 12 5.86 30.58 -12.07
N ALA A 13 7.19 30.74 -11.96
CA ALA A 13 8.12 29.64 -11.75
C ALA A 13 7.79 28.82 -10.50
N VAL A 14 7.43 29.47 -9.38
CA VAL A 14 7.00 28.77 -8.16
C VAL A 14 5.73 27.94 -8.39
N LYS A 15 4.75 28.47 -9.12
CA LYS A 15 3.51 27.73 -9.46
C LYS A 15 3.81 26.52 -10.33
N ASP A 16 4.66 26.67 -11.33
CA ASP A 16 5.01 25.61 -12.27
C ASP A 16 5.81 24.51 -11.57
N ILE A 17 6.80 24.87 -10.76
CA ILE A 17 7.58 23.92 -9.95
C ILE A 17 6.67 23.19 -8.95
N LYS A 18 5.79 23.90 -8.25
CA LYS A 18 4.81 23.28 -7.34
C LYS A 18 3.92 22.27 -8.08
N SER A 19 3.42 22.63 -9.26
CA SER A 19 2.59 21.74 -10.08
C SER A 19 3.35 20.48 -10.47
N ALA A 20 4.59 20.61 -10.92
CA ALA A 20 5.45 19.47 -11.27
C ALA A 20 5.72 18.55 -10.06
N ILE A 21 6.02 19.13 -8.89
CA ILE A 21 6.22 18.37 -7.63
C ILE A 21 4.96 17.57 -7.28
N LEU A 22 3.79 18.22 -7.26
CA LEU A 22 2.54 17.56 -6.89
C LEU A 22 2.16 16.46 -7.88
N LYS A 23 2.32 16.71 -9.18
CA LYS A 23 2.09 15.72 -10.24
C LYS A 23 3.00 14.50 -10.08
N SER A 24 4.28 14.72 -9.84
CA SER A 24 5.26 13.65 -9.63
C SER A 24 4.93 12.82 -8.38
N ARG A 25 4.63 13.48 -7.24
CA ARG A 25 4.24 12.80 -6.00
C ARG A 25 2.96 11.98 -6.17
N TYR A 26 1.96 12.53 -6.87
CA TYR A 26 0.73 11.81 -7.15
C TYR A 26 0.97 10.58 -8.02
N ALA A 27 1.79 10.70 -9.07
CA ALA A 27 2.14 9.57 -9.93
C ALA A 27 2.86 8.46 -9.15
N ALA A 28 3.83 8.82 -8.29
CA ALA A 28 4.53 7.87 -7.43
C ALA A 28 3.57 7.16 -6.46
N ALA A 29 2.71 7.91 -5.78
CA ALA A 29 1.72 7.35 -4.85
C ALA A 29 0.72 6.44 -5.57
N LYS A 30 0.25 6.82 -6.77
CA LYS A 30 -0.66 6.01 -7.59
C LYS A 30 -0.02 4.68 -7.99
N GLN A 31 1.26 4.70 -8.41
CA GLN A 31 1.97 3.49 -8.79
C GLN A 31 2.24 2.59 -7.58
N ALA A 32 2.65 3.15 -6.44
CA ALA A 32 2.83 2.40 -5.21
C ALA A 32 1.51 1.74 -4.74
N ASN A 33 0.39 2.48 -4.78
CA ASN A 33 -0.92 1.96 -4.43
C ASN A 33 -1.35 0.82 -5.36
N LYS A 34 -1.06 0.92 -6.66
CA LYS A 34 -1.34 -0.15 -7.64
C LYS A 34 -0.59 -1.43 -7.27
N GLU A 35 0.70 -1.34 -6.94
CA GLU A 35 1.49 -2.51 -6.55
C GLU A 35 1.05 -3.07 -5.19
N LEU A 36 0.69 -2.21 -4.22
CA LEU A 36 0.12 -2.67 -2.94
C LEU A 36 -1.19 -3.44 -3.14
N LEU A 37 -2.11 -2.95 -3.98
CA LEU A 37 -3.36 -3.64 -4.26
C LEU A 37 -3.14 -5.02 -4.92
N LYS A 38 -2.20 -5.11 -5.88
CA LYS A 38 -1.81 -6.39 -6.47
C LYS A 38 -1.24 -7.34 -5.42
N LEU A 39 -0.31 -6.86 -4.59
CA LEU A 39 0.29 -7.65 -3.52
C LEU A 39 -0.78 -8.19 -2.56
N TYR A 40 -1.71 -7.33 -2.12
CA TYR A 40 -2.80 -7.72 -1.23
C TYR A 40 -3.73 -8.75 -1.88
N TYR A 41 -4.03 -8.61 -3.17
CA TYR A 41 -4.82 -9.61 -3.90
C TYR A 41 -4.09 -10.95 -3.98
N SER A 42 -2.80 -10.95 -4.35
CA SER A 42 -1.99 -12.17 -4.43
C SER A 42 -1.81 -12.87 -3.09
N VAL A 43 -1.55 -12.12 -2.01
CA VAL A 43 -1.51 -12.66 -0.65
C VAL A 43 -2.87 -13.24 -0.27
N GLY A 44 -3.95 -12.55 -0.62
CA GLY A 44 -5.31 -13.04 -0.41
C GLY A 44 -5.57 -14.40 -1.07
N GLY A 45 -5.16 -14.54 -2.34
CA GLY A 45 -5.29 -15.81 -3.08
C GLY A 45 -4.48 -16.93 -2.48
N TYR A 46 -3.22 -16.67 -2.12
CA TYR A 46 -2.38 -17.65 -1.43
C TYR A 46 -3.01 -18.10 -0.11
N VAL A 47 -3.47 -17.15 0.72
CA VAL A 47 -4.09 -17.47 2.01
C VAL A 47 -5.43 -18.19 1.81
N SER A 48 -6.25 -17.83 0.82
CA SER A 48 -7.51 -18.51 0.53
C SER A 48 -7.28 -19.96 0.15
N ALA A 49 -6.46 -20.22 -0.87
CA ALA A 49 -6.19 -21.57 -1.39
C ALA A 49 -5.75 -22.54 -0.28
N HIS A 50 -4.90 -22.09 0.64
CA HIS A 50 -4.38 -22.98 1.66
C HIS A 50 -5.21 -23.02 2.96
N SER A 51 -5.96 -21.96 3.27
CA SER A 51 -6.82 -21.92 4.47
C SER A 51 -8.24 -22.44 4.24
N ARG A 52 -8.67 -22.55 2.98
CA ARG A 52 -9.97 -23.11 2.57
C ARG A 52 -9.81 -24.52 2.04
N ASP A 53 -8.92 -24.68 1.07
CA ASP A 53 -8.77 -25.95 0.34
C ASP A 53 -7.69 -26.84 0.98
N GLY A 54 -6.88 -26.28 1.89
CA GLY A 54 -5.91 -26.98 2.73
C GLY A 54 -6.30 -27.01 4.22
N TYR A 55 -5.49 -27.71 5.03
CA TYR A 55 -5.65 -27.80 6.49
C TYR A 55 -4.61 -26.96 7.21
N TRP A 56 -4.95 -25.69 7.50
CA TRP A 56 -4.09 -24.78 8.26
C TRP A 56 -4.47 -24.65 9.75
N GLY A 57 -5.65 -25.14 10.14
CA GLY A 57 -6.15 -24.97 11.51
C GLY A 57 -6.53 -23.52 11.85
N SER A 58 -7.04 -23.29 13.05
CA SER A 58 -7.66 -22.01 13.44
C SER A 58 -6.68 -20.85 13.68
N ASN A 59 -5.40 -21.13 13.96
CA ASN A 59 -4.40 -20.14 14.36
C ASN A 59 -3.35 -19.81 13.29
N ALA A 60 -3.46 -20.37 12.08
CA ALA A 60 -2.41 -20.19 11.06
C ALA A 60 -2.18 -18.72 10.68
N ILE A 61 -3.24 -17.93 10.51
CA ILE A 61 -3.11 -16.53 10.08
C ILE A 61 -2.41 -15.70 11.16
N GLU A 62 -2.70 -15.96 12.43
CA GLU A 62 -2.05 -15.33 13.58
C GLU A 62 -0.55 -15.67 13.62
N SER A 63 -0.19 -16.94 13.38
CA SER A 63 1.19 -17.39 13.32
C SER A 63 1.95 -16.78 12.13
N ILE A 64 1.34 -16.75 10.95
CA ILE A 64 1.91 -16.12 9.74
C ILE A 64 2.16 -14.64 9.99
N ALA A 65 1.17 -13.92 10.53
CA ALA A 65 1.34 -12.49 10.83
C ALA A 65 2.51 -12.24 11.80
N LYS A 66 2.65 -13.06 12.84
CA LYS A 66 3.78 -12.98 13.78
C LYS A 66 5.11 -13.27 13.10
N GLY A 67 5.18 -14.33 12.29
CA GLY A 67 6.38 -14.67 11.53
C GLY A 67 6.81 -13.54 10.59
N LEU A 68 5.87 -12.95 9.84
CA LEU A 68 6.17 -11.81 8.98
C LEU A 68 6.72 -10.60 9.74
N GLN A 69 6.23 -10.31 10.95
CA GLN A 69 6.76 -9.23 11.78
C GLN A 69 8.16 -9.51 12.32
N GLN A 70 8.47 -10.79 12.58
CA GLN A 70 9.79 -11.22 13.04
C GLN A 70 10.82 -11.15 11.91
N GLU A 71 10.46 -11.66 10.73
CA GLU A 71 11.31 -11.67 9.54
C GLU A 71 11.50 -10.26 8.94
N LEU A 72 10.49 -9.40 9.06
CA LEU A 72 10.50 -8.03 8.53
C LEU A 72 10.13 -7.02 9.63
N PRO A 73 11.07 -6.67 10.54
CA PRO A 73 10.81 -5.71 11.60
C PRO A 73 10.35 -4.35 11.05
N GLY A 74 9.24 -3.85 11.56
CA GLY A 74 8.65 -2.58 11.13
C GLY A 74 7.69 -2.69 9.94
N LEU A 75 7.45 -3.90 9.42
CA LEU A 75 6.46 -4.15 8.37
C LEU A 75 5.06 -3.72 8.84
N ARG A 76 4.43 -2.79 8.10
CA ARG A 76 3.06 -2.34 8.37
C ARG A 76 2.08 -2.93 7.36
N GLY A 77 0.82 -3.04 7.75
CA GLY A 77 -0.24 -3.51 6.86
C GLY A 77 -0.47 -5.01 6.84
N PHE A 78 0.35 -5.82 7.53
CA PHE A 78 0.28 -7.29 7.53
C PHE A 78 -0.07 -7.87 8.91
N SER A 79 -0.98 -7.23 9.64
CA SER A 79 -1.56 -7.82 10.85
C SER A 79 -2.44 -9.02 10.48
N ALA A 80 -2.72 -9.91 11.44
CA ALA A 80 -3.61 -11.05 11.21
C ALA A 80 -4.98 -10.62 10.66
N ARG A 81 -5.53 -9.51 11.16
CA ARG A 81 -6.77 -8.91 10.64
C ARG A 81 -6.63 -8.48 9.18
N ASN A 82 -5.54 -7.81 8.83
CA ASN A 82 -5.33 -7.37 7.44
C ASN A 82 -5.13 -8.55 6.50
N ILE A 83 -4.43 -9.61 6.92
CA ILE A 83 -4.28 -10.84 6.13
C ILE A 83 -5.64 -11.51 5.92
N LYS A 84 -6.51 -11.57 6.95
CA LYS A 84 -7.91 -12.02 6.78
C LYS A 84 -8.66 -11.15 5.77
N ASN A 85 -8.48 -9.83 5.82
CA ASN A 85 -9.08 -8.91 4.85
C ASN A 85 -8.55 -9.11 3.43
N MET A 86 -7.25 -9.38 3.26
CA MET A 86 -6.65 -9.71 1.97
C MET A 86 -7.27 -10.98 1.40
N ARG A 87 -7.44 -12.03 2.23
CA ARG A 87 -8.16 -13.25 1.82
C ARG A 87 -9.58 -12.93 1.36
N MET A 88 -10.34 -12.17 2.14
CA MET A 88 -11.71 -11.79 1.76
C MET A 88 -11.73 -10.95 0.47
N PHE A 89 -10.76 -10.05 0.29
CA PHE A 89 -10.62 -9.27 -0.92
C PHE A 89 -10.37 -10.15 -2.14
N TYR A 90 -9.54 -11.19 -2.03
CA TYR A 90 -9.41 -12.17 -3.10
C TYR A 90 -10.71 -12.94 -3.32
N GLU A 91 -11.30 -13.52 -2.27
CA GLU A 91 -12.49 -14.38 -2.35
C GLU A 91 -13.72 -13.67 -2.95
N GLN A 92 -13.87 -12.37 -2.70
CA GLN A 92 -15.01 -11.57 -3.17
C GLN A 92 -14.81 -10.96 -4.57
N TRP A 93 -13.58 -10.96 -5.09
CA TRP A 93 -13.24 -10.43 -6.42
C TRP A 93 -12.65 -11.50 -7.35
N SER A 94 -12.57 -12.76 -6.91
CA SER A 94 -12.29 -13.91 -7.77
C SER A 94 -13.58 -14.28 -8.52
N PRO A 95 -13.51 -14.52 -9.85
CA PRO A 95 -14.65 -15.00 -10.64
C PRO A 95 -15.18 -16.35 -10.18
#